data_AF-A0A3D3KR17-F1
#
_entry.id   AF-A0A3D3KR17-F1
#
_cell.length_a   1.000
_cell.length_b   1.000
_cell.length_c   1.000
_cell.angle_alpha   90.00
_cell.angle_beta   90.00
_cell.angle_gamma   90.00
#
_symmetry.space_group_name_H-M   'P 1'
#
loop_
_entity.id
_entity.type
_entity.pdbx_description
1 polymer ?
#
loop_
_entity_poly.entity_id
_entity_poly.type
_entity_poly.pdbx_seq_one_letter_code
_entity_poly.pdbx_strand_id
1 'polypeptide(L)'
;MSEWLDVGADNYVLVTEGSLLNTGLIVGSERAMVVDTGCGPRQGREILDAVREKTSLPLVVVNTHAHYDHFFGNAVFASDGATEFWAHENCAREIDGHGDLQRRFVGTLEPEMS
;
A
#
# COMPACT_ATOMS: atom_id res chain seq x y z
N MET A 1 3.42 14.76 -8.01
CA MET A 1 3.46 13.53 -8.83
C MET A 1 4.30 12.53 -8.06
N SER A 2 3.85 11.27 -7.94
CA SER A 2 4.67 10.25 -7.29
C SER A 2 5.98 10.00 -8.05
N GLU A 3 7.09 9.85 -7.32
CA GLU A 3 8.44 9.68 -7.90
C GLU A 3 9.02 8.31 -7.52
N TRP A 4 9.54 7.59 -8.52
CA TRP A 4 10.24 6.32 -8.33
C TRP A 4 11.74 6.55 -8.09
N LEU A 5 12.24 6.01 -6.98
CA LEU A 5 13.67 5.86 -6.70
C LEU A 5 14.09 4.41 -6.94
N ASP A 6 15.08 4.19 -7.79
CA ASP A 6 15.71 2.88 -8.00
C ASP A 6 16.77 2.68 -6.91
N VAL A 7 16.60 1.63 -6.10
CA VAL A 7 17.49 1.31 -4.98
C VAL A 7 18.26 0.00 -5.21
N GLY A 8 18.13 -0.59 -6.39
CA GLY A 8 18.72 -1.86 -6.79
C GLY A 8 17.94 -2.48 -7.94
N ALA A 9 18.57 -3.44 -8.65
CA ALA A 9 17.91 -4.13 -9.76
C ALA A 9 16.55 -4.69 -9.31
N ASP A 10 15.48 -4.24 -9.97
CA ASP A 10 14.09 -4.62 -9.69
C ASP A 10 13.58 -4.28 -8.27
N ASN A 11 14.23 -3.33 -7.60
CA ASN A 11 13.86 -2.85 -6.26
C ASN A 11 13.66 -1.33 -6.30
N TYR A 12 12.45 -0.89 -5.95
CA TYR A 12 12.04 0.50 -6.07
C TYR A 12 11.40 1.03 -4.79
N VAL A 13 11.51 2.35 -4.60
CA VAL A 13 10.76 3.11 -3.62
C VAL A 13 9.91 4.13 -4.35
N LEU A 14 8.60 4.13 -4.13
CA LEU A 14 7.68 5.18 -4.57
C LEU A 14 7.49 6.18 -3.43
N VAL A 15 7.75 7.46 -3.72
CA VAL A 15 7.43 8.56 -2.80
C VAL A 15 6.17 9.24 -3.29
N THR A 16 5.08 9.15 -2.51
CA THR A 16 3.81 9.83 -2.81
C THR A 16 3.79 11.20 -2.13
N GLU A 17 3.46 12.27 -2.89
CA GLU A 17 3.31 13.61 -2.32
C GLU A 17 2.08 13.69 -1.39
N GLY A 18 2.19 14.44 -0.29
CA GLY A 18 1.05 14.74 0.61
C GLY A 18 0.87 13.79 1.81
N SER A 19 1.29 12.53 1.70
CA SER A 19 1.10 11.53 2.78
C SER A 19 2.37 11.12 3.53
N LEU A 20 3.56 11.57 3.08
CA LEU A 20 4.87 11.22 3.68
C LEU A 20 5.13 9.70 3.80
N LEU A 21 4.47 8.89 2.98
CA LEU A 21 4.69 7.45 2.89
C LEU A 21 5.71 7.13 1.79
N ASN A 22 6.60 6.18 2.08
CA ASN A 22 7.40 5.48 1.08
C ASN A 22 6.79 4.09 0.87
N THR A 23 6.38 3.78 -0.37
CA THR A 23 5.95 2.42 -0.75
C THR A 23 7.11 1.67 -1.37
N GLY A 24 7.37 0.46 -0.92
CA GLY A 24 8.36 -0.43 -1.53
C GLY A 24 7.77 -1.27 -2.65
N LEU A 25 8.53 -1.51 -3.71
CA LEU A 25 8.21 -2.49 -4.76
C LEU A 25 9.42 -3.36 -5.04
N ILE A 26 9.25 -4.68 -4.95
CA ILE A 26 10.23 -5.68 -5.35
C ILE A 26 9.63 -6.51 -6.48
N VAL A 27 10.23 -6.48 -7.67
CA VAL A 27 9.75 -7.24 -8.83
C VAL A 27 10.56 -8.54 -8.94
N GLY A 28 9.91 -9.67 -8.66
CA GLY A 28 10.49 -11.00 -8.85
C GLY A 28 10.23 -11.57 -10.24
N SER A 29 10.61 -12.83 -10.45
CA SER A 29 10.42 -13.51 -11.74
C SER A 29 8.98 -13.98 -11.99
N GLU A 30 8.22 -14.24 -10.93
CA GLU A 30 6.85 -14.79 -11.02
C GLU A 30 5.80 -13.89 -10.36
N ARG A 31 6.22 -13.09 -9.39
CA ARG A 31 5.36 -12.22 -8.57
C ARG A 31 6.13 -10.96 -8.21
N ALA A 32 5.40 -9.90 -7.88
CA ALA A 32 5.98 -8.71 -7.27
C ALA A 32 5.41 -8.47 -5.87
N MET A 33 6.22 -7.94 -4.98
CA MET A 33 5.84 -7.59 -3.62
C MET A 33 5.69 -6.09 -3.48
N VAL A 34 4.54 -5.63 -2.98
CA VAL A 34 4.29 -4.24 -2.62
C VAL A 34 4.35 -4.13 -1.10
N VAL A 35 5.12 -3.18 -0.60
CA VAL A 35 5.27 -2.90 0.83
C VAL A 35 4.55 -1.61 1.15
N ASP A 36 3.45 -1.74 1.90
CA ASP A 36 2.50 -0.71 2.30
C ASP A 36 1.65 -0.12 1.15
N THR A 37 0.39 0.20 1.45
CA THR A 37 -0.63 0.46 0.42
C THR A 37 -1.25 1.85 0.46
N GLY A 38 -0.83 2.72 1.37
CA GLY A 38 -1.36 4.08 1.47
C GLY A 38 -2.54 4.22 2.43
N CYS A 39 -2.94 5.48 2.60
CA CYS A 39 -3.89 5.94 3.62
C CYS A 39 -5.36 5.81 3.24
N GLY A 40 -5.69 5.31 2.04
CA GLY A 40 -7.07 5.13 1.61
C GLY A 40 -7.20 4.79 0.14
N PRO A 41 -8.44 4.79 -0.39
CA PRO A 41 -8.73 4.40 -1.76
C PRO A 41 -8.03 5.25 -2.83
N ARG A 42 -7.89 6.57 -2.61
CA ARG A 42 -7.31 7.47 -3.61
C ARG A 42 -5.81 7.30 -3.71
N GLN A 43 -5.10 7.35 -2.57
CA GLN A 43 -3.66 7.10 -2.54
C GLN A 43 -3.35 5.65 -2.92
N GLY A 44 -4.15 4.68 -2.46
CA GLY A 44 -3.98 3.28 -2.84
C GLY A 44 -4.12 3.07 -4.34
N ARG A 45 -5.02 3.81 -5.02
CA ARG A 45 -5.13 3.80 -6.49
C ARG A 45 -3.90 4.43 -7.15
N GLU A 46 -3.44 5.58 -6.67
CA GLU A 46 -2.21 6.21 -7.18
C GLU A 46 -1.01 5.27 -7.10
N ILE A 47 -0.83 4.61 -5.96
CA ILE A 47 0.26 3.64 -5.75
C ILE A 47 0.08 2.44 -6.68
N LEU A 48 -1.12 1.86 -6.76
CA LEU A 48 -1.38 0.70 -7.61
C LEU A 48 -1.13 1.00 -9.08
N ASP A 49 -1.59 2.16 -9.57
CA ASP A 49 -1.39 2.57 -10.95
C ASP A 49 0.11 2.70 -11.25
N ALA A 50 0.88 3.33 -10.36
CA ALA A 50 2.33 3.41 -10.47
C ALA A 50 3.01 2.02 -10.44
N VAL A 51 2.56 1.11 -9.57
CA VAL A 51 3.08 -0.28 -9.52
C VAL A 51 2.82 -1.00 -10.84
N ARG A 52 1.66 -0.77 -11.46
CA ARG A 52 1.27 -1.39 -12.73
C ARG A 52 2.03 -0.85 -13.93
N GLU A 53 2.64 0.33 -13.83
CA GLU A 53 3.63 0.80 -14.81
C GLU A 53 4.94 0.00 -14.76
N LYS A 54 5.29 -0.57 -13.60
CA LYS A 54 6.51 -1.36 -13.40
C LYS A 54 6.33 -2.84 -13.70
N THR A 55 5.15 -3.40 -13.44
CA THR A 55 4.92 -4.84 -13.58
C THR A 55 3.45 -5.23 -13.73
N SER A 56 3.20 -6.23 -14.59
CA SER A 56 1.91 -6.91 -14.72
C SER A 56 1.85 -8.24 -13.95
N LEU A 57 2.90 -8.57 -13.17
CA LEU A 57 2.93 -9.79 -12.39
C LEU A 57 1.87 -9.77 -11.27
N PRO A 58 1.40 -10.96 -10.82
CA PRO A 58 0.60 -11.08 -9.61
C PRO A 58 1.28 -10.41 -8.42
N LEU A 59 0.50 -9.68 -7.61
CA LEU A 59 1.02 -8.93 -6.47
C LEU A 59 0.82 -9.71 -5.16
N VAL A 60 1.82 -9.63 -4.30
CA VAL A 60 1.75 -9.94 -2.86
C VAL A 60 1.90 -8.63 -2.11
N VAL A 61 1.05 -8.37 -1.12
CA VAL A 61 1.09 -7.15 -0.33
C VAL A 61 1.63 -7.45 1.06
N VAL A 62 2.53 -6.61 1.56
CA VAL A 62 3.01 -6.65 2.94
C VAL A 62 2.66 -5.33 3.61
N ASN A 63 2.02 -5.37 4.79
CA ASN A 63 1.85 -4.18 5.63
C ASN A 63 2.86 -4.23 6.79
N THR A 64 3.66 -3.18 6.89
CA THR A 64 4.76 -3.11 7.87
C THR A 64 4.26 -3.00 9.31
N HIS A 65 3.18 -2.22 9.53
CA HIS A 65 2.54 -2.05 10.82
C HIS A 65 1.10 -1.48 10.69
N ALA A 66 0.40 -1.35 11.81
CA ALA A 66 -1.03 -1.10 11.88
C ALA A 66 -1.44 0.39 11.85
N HIS A 67 -0.60 1.28 11.33
CA HIS A 67 -0.99 2.68 11.13
C HIS A 67 -1.73 2.86 9.80
N TYR A 68 -2.74 3.72 9.80
CA TYR A 68 -3.69 3.94 8.71
C TYR A 68 -3.06 4.11 7.32
N ASP A 69 -1.91 4.76 7.25
CA ASP A 69 -1.17 5.08 6.04
C ASP A 69 -0.49 3.87 5.40
N HIS A 70 -0.45 2.72 6.08
CA HIS A 70 0.23 1.53 5.60
C HIS A 70 -0.71 0.45 5.05
N PHE A 71 -2.01 0.47 5.38
CA PHE A 71 -2.92 -0.64 5.06
C PHE A 71 -4.29 -0.23 4.52
N PHE A 72 -4.71 1.03 4.60
CA PHE A 72 -6.05 1.42 4.14
C PHE A 72 -6.23 1.30 2.63
N GLY A 73 -5.15 1.35 1.86
CA GLY A 73 -5.19 1.03 0.42
C GLY A 73 -5.38 -0.45 0.09
N ASN A 74 -5.32 -1.38 1.06
CA ASN A 74 -5.40 -2.83 0.79
C ASN A 74 -6.64 -3.22 -0.03
N ALA A 75 -7.78 -2.57 0.19
CA ALA A 75 -9.01 -2.83 -0.56
C ALA A 75 -8.85 -2.56 -2.08
N VAL A 76 -8.02 -1.58 -2.45
CA VAL A 76 -7.71 -1.26 -3.86
C VAL A 76 -6.91 -2.40 -4.48
N PHE A 77 -5.87 -2.89 -3.79
CA PHE A 77 -5.04 -4.01 -4.26
C PHE A 77 -5.84 -5.31 -4.33
N ALA A 78 -6.73 -5.56 -3.36
CA ALA A 78 -7.63 -6.71 -3.39
C ALA A 78 -8.57 -6.65 -4.59
N SER A 79 -9.08 -5.47 -4.92
CA SER A 79 -9.94 -5.25 -6.10
C SER A 79 -9.20 -5.44 -7.43
N ASP A 80 -7.87 -5.27 -7.44
CA ASP A 80 -7.00 -5.56 -8.59
C ASP A 80 -6.61 -7.05 -8.71
N GLY A 81 -7.02 -7.88 -7.74
CA GLY A 81 -6.79 -9.32 -7.75
C GLY A 81 -5.66 -9.82 -6.85
N ALA A 82 -5.05 -8.95 -6.03
CA ALA A 82 -4.15 -9.42 -4.97
C ALA A 82 -4.96 -10.26 -3.95
N THR A 83 -4.47 -11.46 -3.64
CA THR A 83 -5.13 -12.38 -2.70
C THR A 83 -4.27 -12.69 -1.47
N GLU A 84 -3.01 -12.27 -1.48
CA GLU A 84 -2.05 -12.52 -0.40
C GLU A 84 -1.65 -11.20 0.26
N PHE A 85 -2.08 -11.04 1.51
CA PHE A 85 -1.75 -9.89 2.38
C PHE A 85 -1.04 -10.40 3.62
N TRP A 86 0.21 -9.98 3.80
CA TRP A 86 1.08 -10.46 4.86
C TRP A 86 1.35 -9.33 5.84
N ALA A 87 1.36 -9.66 7.12
CA ALA A 87 1.74 -8.75 8.19
C ALA A 87 2.19 -9.58 9.40
N HIS A 88 2.91 -8.96 10.33
CA HIS A 88 3.13 -9.58 11.63
C HIS A 88 1.78 -9.82 12.34
N GLU A 89 1.61 -10.90 13.10
CA GLU A 89 0.32 -11.23 13.74
C GLU A 89 -0.21 -10.10 14.65
N ASN A 90 0.69 -9.40 15.34
CA ASN A 90 0.34 -8.21 16.15
C ASN A 90 -0.19 -7.07 15.28
N CYS A 91 0.39 -6.84 14.09
CA CYS A 91 -0.13 -5.83 13.16
C CYS A 91 -1.56 -6.20 12.73
N ALA A 92 -1.80 -7.44 12.33
CA ALA A 92 -3.14 -7.91 11.96
C ALA A 92 -4.16 -7.75 13.10
N ARG A 93 -3.77 -8.08 14.33
CA ARG A 93 -4.61 -7.92 15.53
C ARG A 93 -4.94 -6.46 15.84
N GLU A 94 -3.97 -5.56 15.68
CA GLU A 94 -4.19 -4.12 15.90
C GLU A 94 -5.06 -3.49 14.80
N ILE A 95 -4.92 -3.94 13.54
CA ILE A 95 -5.81 -3.52 12.45
C ILE A 95 -7.24 -3.96 12.75
N ASP A 96 -7.46 -5.21 13.14
CA ASP A 96 -8.78 -5.75 13.46
C ASP A 96 -9.45 -5.02 14.65
N GLY A 97 -8.68 -4.73 15.71
CA GLY A 97 -9.20 -4.07 16.91
C GLY A 97 -9.36 -2.56 16.82
N HIS A 98 -8.49 -1.87 16.06
CA HIS A 98 -8.37 -0.41 16.10
C HIS A 98 -8.39 0.28 14.73
N GLY A 99 -8.42 -0.47 13.62
CA GLY A 99 -8.34 0.09 12.27
C GLY A 99 -9.42 1.13 11.98
N ASP A 100 -10.68 0.84 12.31
CA ASP A 100 -11.79 1.77 12.05
C ASP A 100 -11.67 3.09 12.81
N LEU A 101 -11.07 3.09 14.01
CA LEU A 101 -10.84 4.32 14.78
C LEU A 101 -9.87 5.27 14.07
N GLN A 102 -9.04 4.77 13.15
CA GLN A 102 -8.04 5.55 12.45
C GLN A 102 -8.59 6.27 11.21
N ARG A 103 -9.79 5.91 10.72
CA ARG A 103 -10.45 6.57 9.57
C ARG A 103 -10.56 8.09 9.72
N ARG A 104 -10.77 8.56 10.95
CA ARG A 104 -10.83 10.00 11.30
C ARG A 104 -9.55 10.78 10.98
N PHE A 105 -8.40 10.11 10.88
CA PHE A 105 -7.11 10.77 10.58
C PHE A 105 -6.95 11.08 9.09
N VAL A 106 -7.69 10.39 8.23
CA VAL A 106 -7.55 10.50 6.78
C VAL A 106 -8.73 11.18 6.11
N GLY A 107 -9.84 11.44 6.80
CA GLY A 107 -11.08 11.95 6.19
C GLY A 107 -10.95 13.21 5.33
N THR A 108 -9.96 14.07 5.58
CA THR A 108 -9.68 15.24 4.70
C THR A 108 -9.00 14.84 3.39
N LEU A 109 -8.07 13.87 3.44
CA LEU A 109 -7.32 13.39 2.27
C LEU A 109 -8.09 12.33 1.48
N GLU A 110 -8.82 11.48 2.21
CA GLU A 110 -9.59 10.32 1.76
C GLU A 110 -11.04 10.45 2.27
N PRO A 111 -11.87 11.34 1.69
CA PRO A 111 -13.26 11.54 2.12
C PRO A 111 -14.11 10.28 2.09
N GLU A 112 -13.78 9.32 1.23
CA GLU A 112 -14.41 8.00 1.12
C GLU A 112 -14.22 7.13 2.38
N MET A 113 -13.30 7.51 3.25
CA MET A 113 -13.01 6.81 4.51
C MET A 113 -13.80 7.38 5.69
N SER A 114 -14.52 8.49 5.51
CA SER A 114 -15.31 9.15 6.58
C SER A 114 -16.69 8.54 6.80
#